data_AF-A0A5C6W8A3-F1
#
_entry.id   AF-A0A5C6W8A3-F1
#
_cell.length_a   1.000
_cell.length_b   1.000
_cell.length_c   1.000
_cell.angle_alpha   90.00
_cell.angle_beta   90.00
_cell.angle_gamma   90.00
#
_symmetry.space_group_name_H-M   'P 1'
#
loop_
_entity.id
_entity.type
_entity.pdbx_description
1 polymer ?
#
loop_
_entity_poly.entity_id
_entity_poly.type
_entity_poly.pdbx_seq_one_letter_code
_entity_poly.pdbx_strand_id
1 'polypeptide(L)'
;MDVSERLSFFPSLYQVIEHPKVGMWLLYLTIFFLSVLVYKLGFAKKLPILKSVVIYTFLAFGCTILTFLGIFLPVAEGLVVAALILIIYKIRLHQSKKQEAEEAS
;
A
#
# COMPACT_ATOMS: atom_id res chain seq x y z
N MET A 1 19.75 23.20 -10.37
CA MET A 1 18.70 22.74 -9.43
C MET A 1 18.22 21.40 -9.94
N ASP A 2 18.68 20.32 -9.32
CA ASP A 2 18.36 18.95 -9.74
C ASP A 2 16.90 18.64 -9.43
N VAL A 3 16.15 18.30 -10.47
CA VAL A 3 14.72 18.00 -10.40
C VAL A 3 14.43 16.79 -9.50
N SER A 4 15.45 15.97 -9.26
CA SER A 4 15.45 14.80 -8.38
C SER A 4 15.13 15.12 -6.90
N GLU A 5 15.43 16.32 -6.41
CA GLU A 5 15.20 16.69 -5.01
C GLU A 5 13.72 16.92 -4.66
N ARG A 6 12.89 17.15 -5.69
CA ARG A 6 11.42 17.25 -5.54
C ARG A 6 10.73 15.89 -5.51
N LEU A 7 11.43 14.83 -5.92
CA LEU A 7 10.86 13.49 -6.00
C LEU A 7 10.92 12.81 -4.64
N SER A 8 9.84 12.10 -4.31
CA SER A 8 9.83 11.21 -3.16
C SER A 8 10.83 10.04 -3.34
N PHE A 9 11.10 9.28 -2.27
CA PHE A 9 12.18 8.29 -2.23
C PHE A 9 12.01 7.22 -3.31
N PHE A 10 10.79 6.74 -3.53
CA PHE A 10 10.52 5.68 -4.51
C PHE A 10 10.70 6.11 -5.98
N PRO A 11 10.17 7.25 -6.47
CA PRO A 11 10.45 7.71 -7.84
C PRO A 11 11.94 7.91 -8.13
N SER A 12 12.70 8.36 -7.12
CA SER A 12 14.16 8.47 -7.19
C SER A 12 14.82 7.07 -7.26
N LEU A 13 14.38 6.13 -6.41
CA LEU A 13 14.86 4.74 -6.38
C LEU A 13 14.64 4.00 -7.71
N TYR A 14 13.51 4.25 -8.37
CA TYR A 14 13.17 3.60 -9.64
C TYR A 14 13.71 4.34 -10.88
N GLN A 15 14.57 5.35 -10.70
CA GLN A 15 15.18 6.10 -11.81
C GLN A 15 14.14 6.59 -12.84
N VAL A 16 13.00 7.11 -12.36
CA VAL A 16 11.93 7.65 -13.23
C VAL A 16 12.45 8.74 -14.17
N ILE A 17 13.53 9.41 -13.82
CA ILE A 17 14.15 10.45 -14.64
C ILE A 17 14.93 9.84 -15.82
N GLU A 18 15.64 8.73 -15.61
CA GLU A 18 16.46 8.05 -16.62
C GLU A 18 15.58 7.21 -17.58
N HIS A 19 14.59 6.52 -17.03
CA HIS A 19 13.65 5.68 -17.79
C HIS A 19 12.20 5.92 -17.35
N PRO A 20 11.57 7.04 -17.78
CA PRO A 20 10.26 7.45 -17.30
C PRO A 20 9.15 6.43 -17.56
N LYS A 21 9.20 5.73 -18.69
CA LYS A 21 8.21 4.69 -19.01
C LYS A 21 8.25 3.52 -18.02
N VAL A 22 9.45 3.04 -17.70
CA VAL A 22 9.64 1.85 -16.85
C VAL A 22 9.47 2.22 -15.38
N GLY A 23 10.06 3.34 -14.95
CA GLY A 23 9.96 3.82 -13.57
C GLY A 23 8.52 4.13 -13.16
N MET A 24 7.72 4.78 -14.03
CA MET A 24 6.30 5.02 -13.72
C MET A 24 5.50 3.72 -13.60
N TRP A 25 5.77 2.73 -14.45
CA TRP A 25 5.11 1.42 -14.38
C TRP A 25 5.45 0.68 -13.10
N LEU A 26 6.72 0.68 -12.69
CA LEU A 26 7.18 0.12 -11.43
C LEU A 26 6.53 0.82 -10.23
N LEU A 27 6.51 2.16 -10.21
CA LEU A 27 5.85 2.94 -9.17
C LEU A 27 4.36 2.62 -9.07
N TYR A 28 3.67 2.58 -10.22
CA TYR A 28 2.26 2.23 -10.29
C TYR A 28 2.01 0.84 -9.71
N LEU A 29 2.81 -0.14 -10.11
CA LEU A 29 2.67 -1.51 -9.64
C LEU A 29 2.95 -1.62 -8.14
N THR A 30 3.98 -0.94 -7.63
CA THR A 30 4.31 -0.88 -6.20
C THR A 30 3.19 -0.24 -5.40
N ILE A 31 2.70 0.94 -5.79
CA ILE A 31 1.60 1.64 -5.13
C ILE A 31 0.34 0.76 -5.18
N PHE A 32 0.03 0.16 -6.32
CA PHE A 32 -1.11 -0.73 -6.48
C PHE A 32 -1.02 -1.93 -5.53
N PHE A 33 0.12 -2.63 -5.52
CA PHE A 33 0.31 -3.80 -4.67
C PHE A 33 0.26 -3.44 -3.17
N LEU A 34 0.91 -2.35 -2.76
CA LEU A 34 0.83 -1.84 -1.40
C LEU A 34 -0.59 -1.44 -1.03
N SER A 35 -1.33 -0.80 -1.93
CA SER A 35 -2.69 -0.34 -1.66
C SER A 35 -3.63 -1.52 -1.50
N VAL A 36 -3.47 -2.55 -2.33
CA VAL A 36 -4.16 -3.85 -2.17
C VAL A 36 -3.80 -4.49 -0.84
N LEU A 37 -2.51 -4.48 -0.46
CA LEU A 37 -2.03 -5.08 0.78
C LEU A 37 -2.60 -4.37 2.01
N VAL A 38 -2.49 -3.03 2.07
CA VAL A 38 -3.08 -2.19 3.12
C VAL A 38 -4.58 -2.38 3.18
N TYR A 39 -5.27 -2.39 2.04
CA TYR A 39 -6.71 -2.63 1.98
C TYR A 39 -7.07 -3.99 2.60
N LYS A 40 -6.38 -5.06 2.19
CA LYS A 40 -6.61 -6.43 2.69
C LYS A 40 -6.29 -6.56 4.18
N LEU A 41 -5.35 -5.78 4.70
CA LEU A 41 -4.94 -5.80 6.10
C LEU A 41 -5.83 -4.93 7.00
N GLY A 42 -6.12 -3.70 6.57
CA GLY A 42 -6.88 -2.70 7.31
C GLY A 42 -8.36 -3.04 7.37
N PHE A 43 -8.91 -3.53 6.26
CA PHE A 43 -10.22 -4.16 6.27
C PHE A 43 -10.05 -5.62 6.67
N ALA A 44 -9.85 -5.87 7.97
CA ALA A 44 -9.78 -7.20 8.59
C ALA A 44 -11.07 -8.04 8.45
N LYS A 45 -11.90 -7.77 7.45
CA LYS A 45 -13.22 -8.36 7.21
C LYS A 45 -13.13 -9.27 5.99
N LYS A 46 -13.69 -10.48 6.07
CA LYS A 46 -13.94 -11.32 4.89
C LYS A 46 -14.90 -10.57 3.98
N LEU A 47 -14.38 -9.82 3.01
CA LEU A 47 -15.24 -9.16 2.05
C LEU A 47 -15.79 -10.20 1.08
N PRO A 48 -17.11 -10.24 0.84
CA PRO A 48 -17.69 -11.07 -0.19
C PRO A 48 -17.08 -10.65 -1.53
N ILE A 49 -16.70 -11.65 -2.33
CA ILE A 49 -15.88 -11.53 -3.54
C ILE A 49 -16.46 -10.47 -4.51
N LEU A 50 -17.79 -10.35 -4.55
CA LEU A 50 -18.52 -9.36 -5.34
C LEU A 50 -18.22 -7.89 -4.96
N LYS A 51 -18.07 -7.59 -3.66
CA LYS A 51 -17.72 -6.23 -3.19
C LYS A 51 -16.24 -5.93 -3.41
N SER A 52 -15.38 -6.95 -3.37
CA SER A 52 -13.96 -6.77 -3.68
C SER A 52 -13.75 -6.30 -5.12
N VAL A 53 -14.53 -6.78 -6.08
CA VAL A 53 -14.43 -6.34 -7.49
C VAL A 53 -14.60 -4.83 -7.63
N VAL A 54 -15.68 -4.26 -7.06
CA VAL A 54 -15.93 -2.81 -7.08
C VAL A 54 -14.77 -2.03 -6.47
N ILE A 55 -14.21 -2.55 -5.39
CA ILE A 55 -13.11 -1.91 -4.69
C ILE A 55 -11.81 -2.00 -5.49
N TYR A 56 -11.50 -3.14 -6.11
CA TYR A 56 -10.36 -3.25 -7.02
C TYR A 56 -10.49 -2.31 -8.22
N THR A 57 -11.71 -2.11 -8.76
CA THR A 57 -11.96 -1.12 -9.81
C THR A 57 -11.67 0.30 -9.33
N PHE A 58 -12.20 0.68 -8.16
CA PHE A 58 -11.91 1.97 -7.53
C PHE A 58 -10.43 2.14 -7.19
N LEU A 59 -9.76 1.06 -6.77
CA LEU A 59 -8.35 1.06 -6.41
C LEU A 59 -7.46 1.22 -7.63
N ALA A 60 -7.81 0.60 -8.76
CA ALA A 60 -7.10 0.79 -10.02
C ALA A 60 -7.20 2.25 -10.48
N PHE A 61 -8.40 2.83 -10.43
CA PHE A 61 -8.62 4.24 -10.75
C PHE A 61 -7.90 5.18 -9.77
N GLY A 62 -7.98 4.87 -8.48
CA GLY A 62 -7.29 5.61 -7.42
C GLY A 62 -5.77 5.52 -7.56
N CYS A 63 -5.23 4.36 -7.95
CA CYS A 63 -3.79 4.20 -8.19
C CYS A 63 -3.30 5.07 -9.33
N THR A 64 -4.11 5.34 -10.35
CA THR A 64 -3.72 6.27 -11.42
C THR A 64 -3.46 7.67 -10.85
N ILE A 65 -4.33 8.12 -9.93
CA ILE A 65 -4.21 9.40 -9.23
C ILE A 65 -3.05 9.34 -8.21
N LEU A 66 -2.94 8.27 -7.42
CA LEU A 66 -1.86 8.09 -6.43
C LEU A 66 -0.48 8.01 -7.09
N THR A 67 -0.34 7.44 -8.29
CA THR A 67 0.94 7.43 -9.00
C THR A 67 1.29 8.82 -9.49
N PHE A 68 0.31 9.60 -9.95
CA PHE A 68 0.54 11.00 -10.31
C PHE A 68 0.95 11.85 -9.09
N LEU A 69 0.24 11.70 -7.96
CA LEU A 69 0.59 12.37 -6.70
C LEU A 69 1.89 11.82 -6.11
N GLY A 70 2.15 10.52 -6.26
CA GLY A 70 3.29 9.80 -5.69
C GLY A 70 4.63 10.19 -6.29
N ILE A 71 4.63 10.88 -7.43
CA ILE A 71 5.82 11.53 -7.99
C ILE A 71 6.28 12.69 -7.09
N PHE A 72 5.34 13.42 -6.49
CA PHE A 72 5.60 14.63 -5.70
C PHE A 72 5.40 14.42 -4.19
N LEU A 73 4.58 13.45 -3.79
CA LEU A 73 4.31 13.10 -2.40
C LEU A 73 4.91 11.74 -2.05
N PRO A 74 5.35 11.53 -0.79
CA PRO A 74 5.83 10.25 -0.28
C PRO A 74 4.67 9.27 0.02
N VAL A 75 3.83 9.01 -1.00
CA VAL A 75 2.62 8.18 -0.88
C VAL A 75 2.98 6.72 -0.66
N ALA A 76 3.96 6.19 -1.40
CA ALA A 76 4.37 4.79 -1.29
C ALA A 76 4.94 4.49 0.10
N GLU A 77 5.77 5.39 0.63
CA GLU A 77 6.33 5.36 1.99
C GLU A 77 5.21 5.33 3.03
N GLY A 78 4.20 6.20 2.88
CA GLY A 78 3.03 6.23 3.74
C GLY A 78 2.25 4.91 3.74
N LEU A 79 2.08 4.29 2.57
CA LEU A 79 1.46 2.97 2.47
C LEU A 79 2.31 1.87 3.10
N VAL A 80 3.65 1.91 2.99
CA VAL A 80 4.55 0.96 3.66
C VAL A 80 4.36 1.06 5.18
N VAL A 81 4.38 2.27 5.72
CA VAL A 81 4.21 2.51 7.16
C VAL A 81 2.82 2.05 7.63
N ALA A 82 1.76 2.39 6.90
CA ALA A 82 0.42 1.93 7.19
C ALA A 82 0.32 0.39 7.18
N ALA A 83 0.90 -0.26 6.18
CA ALA A 83 0.97 -1.72 6.10
C ALA A 83 1.68 -2.31 7.33
N LEU A 84 2.86 -1.78 7.69
CA LEU A 84 3.62 -2.23 8.86
C LEU A 84 2.82 -2.10 10.16
N ILE A 85 2.19 -0.95 10.40
CA ILE A 85 1.34 -0.71 11.58
C ILE A 85 0.22 -1.75 11.64
N LEU A 86 -0.46 -2.00 10.52
CA LEU A 86 -1.56 -2.96 10.45
C LEU A 86 -1.08 -4.41 10.65
N ILE A 87 0.09 -4.77 10.11
CA ILE A 87 0.70 -6.10 10.35
C ILE A 87 0.93 -6.29 11.85
N ILE A 88 1.59 -5.33 12.49
CA ILE A 88 1.90 -5.38 13.93
C ILE A 88 0.61 -5.46 14.75
N TYR A 89 -0.39 -4.64 14.42
CA TYR A 89 -1.69 -4.65 15.08
C TYR A 89 -2.38 -6.01 14.96
N LYS A 90 -2.37 -6.62 13.76
CA LYS A 90 -3.04 -7.89 13.50
C LYS A 90 -2.36 -9.06 14.22
N ILE A 91 -1.03 -9.06 14.31
CA ILE A 91 -0.25 -10.05 15.08
C ILE A 91 -0.62 -9.95 16.56
N ARG A 92 -0.59 -8.73 17.13
CA ARG A 92 -0.99 -8.50 18.52
C ARG A 92 -2.41 -8.97 18.81
N LEU A 93 -3.36 -8.62 17.95
CA LEU A 93 -4.78 -8.98 18.13
C LEU A 93 -5.03 -10.49 18.09
N HIS A 94 -4.35 -11.22 17.19
CA HIS A 94 -4.46 -12.69 17.16
C HIS A 94 -3.85 -13.33 18.40
N GLN A 95 -2.76 -12.77 18.92
CA GLN A 95 -2.10 -13.29 20.11
C GLN A 95 -2.99 -13.14 21.36
N SER A 96 -3.65 -11.99 21.53
CA SER A 96 -4.60 -11.78 22.64
C SER A 96 -5.80 -12.75 22.59
N LYS A 97 -6.38 -12.98 21.40
CA LYS A 97 -7.49 -13.94 21.25
C LYS A 97 -7.10 -15.39 21.53
N LYS A 98 -5.84 -15.76 21.29
CA LYS A 98 -5.35 -17.12 21.54
C LYS A 98 -5.13 -17.36 23.04
N GLN A 99 -4.67 -16.35 23.78
CA GLN A 99 -4.45 -16.44 25.23
C GLN A 99 -5.76 -16.62 26.01
N GLU A 100 -6.83 -15.90 25.64
CA GLU A 100 -8.16 -16.10 26.26
C GLU A 100 -8.76 -17.49 25.99
N ALA A 101 -8.42 -18.12 24.87
CA ALA A 101 -8.92 -19.46 24.53
C ALA A 101 -8.16 -20.59 25.25
N GLU A 102 -6.95 -20.32 25.74
CA GLU A 102 -6.07 -21.29 26.40
C GLU A 102 -6.18 -21.20 27.94
N GLU A 103 -6.58 -20.05 28.50
CA GLU A 103 -6.94 -19.91 29.93
C GLU A 103 -8.35 -20.41 30.27
N ALA A 104 -9.23 -20.59 29.28
CA ALA A 104 -10.61 -21.05 29.47
C ALA A 104 -10.79 -22.58 29.32
N SER A 105 -9.71 -23.34 29.13
CA SER A 105 -9.69 -24.81 28.98
C SER A 105 -8.89 -25.47 30.09
#